data_AF-A0A0F8ZG34-F1
#
_entry.id   AF-A0A0F8ZG34-F1
#
_cell.length_a   1.000
_cell.length_b   1.000
_cell.length_c   1.000
_cell.angle_alpha   90.00
_cell.angle_beta   90.00
_cell.angle_gamma   90.00
#
_symmetry.space_group_name_H-M   'P 1'
#
loop_
_entity.id
_entity.type
_entity.pdbx_description
1 polymer ?
#
loop_
_entity_poly.entity_id
_entity_poly.type
_entity_poly.pdbx_seq_one_letter_code
_entity_poly.pdbx_strand_id
1 'polypeptide(L)'
;TIPLSVSECPLCGHVFAEEEEEGDGLGGLKIKEEMGDFSMRELDIINLSPFKWEEVWDGILLVANGFSAWGMTLWFGGEWHAVCGAQGIGIRHIARGDKLICLSSADDWIRTHESAETAHKSRRWLKLPPTDKQLQYLQLDRLHAMGITRYRASCLLTWKFNERHVQTILMQAAKERAA
;
A
#
# COMPACT_ATOMS: atom_id res chain seq x y z
N THR A 1 -0.41 -29.45 20.20
CA THR A 1 -1.74 -28.86 20.44
C THR A 1 -1.57 -27.35 20.54
N ILE A 2 -2.22 -26.60 19.66
CA ILE A 2 -2.19 -25.13 19.68
C ILE A 2 -3.43 -24.68 20.49
N PRO A 3 -3.34 -23.70 21.41
CA PRO A 3 -4.48 -23.23 22.18
C PRO A 3 -5.55 -22.61 21.27
N LEU A 4 -6.84 -22.88 21.52
CA LEU A 4 -7.97 -22.34 20.73
C LEU A 4 -7.98 -20.80 20.62
N SER A 5 -7.32 -20.08 21.54
CA SER A 5 -7.25 -18.62 21.54
C SER A 5 -6.19 -18.05 20.59
N VAL A 6 -5.47 -18.89 19.86
CA VAL A 6 -4.37 -18.48 18.98
C VAL A 6 -4.88 -18.42 17.54
N SER A 7 -5.09 -17.22 17.03
CA SER A 7 -5.55 -16.97 15.65
C SER A 7 -4.44 -17.07 14.59
N GLU A 8 -3.17 -17.16 14.99
CA GLU A 8 -2.03 -17.26 14.08
C GLU A 8 -0.95 -18.23 14.60
N CYS A 9 -0.51 -19.17 13.76
CA CYS A 9 0.54 -20.12 14.08
C CYS A 9 1.89 -19.41 14.30
N PRO A 10 2.53 -19.52 15.49
CA PRO A 10 3.76 -18.81 15.80
C PRO A 10 5.00 -19.35 15.06
N LEU A 11 4.92 -20.53 14.44
CA LEU A 11 6.01 -21.13 13.68
C LEU A 11 6.06 -20.67 12.22
N CYS A 12 4.91 -20.58 11.56
CA CYS A 12 4.84 -20.33 10.11
C CYS A 12 3.93 -19.15 9.71
N GLY A 13 3.22 -18.53 10.66
CA GLY A 13 2.34 -17.38 10.40
C GLY A 13 1.03 -17.74 9.70
N HIS A 14 0.63 -19.02 9.71
CA HIS A 14 -0.68 -19.44 9.21
C HIS A 14 -1.80 -18.90 10.10
N VAL A 15 -2.73 -18.15 9.51
CA VAL A 15 -3.92 -17.63 10.22
C VAL A 15 -5.01 -18.69 10.14
N PHE A 16 -5.52 -19.12 11.29
CA PHE A 16 -6.63 -20.06 11.35
C PHE A 16 -7.91 -19.30 10.99
N ALA A 17 -8.67 -19.81 10.02
CA ALA A 17 -9.98 -19.25 9.71
C ALA A 17 -10.89 -19.44 10.93
N GLU A 18 -11.59 -18.39 11.34
CA GLU A 18 -12.70 -18.54 12.28
C GLU A 18 -13.76 -19.38 11.56
N GLU A 19 -14.10 -20.54 12.13
CA GLU A 19 -15.19 -21.38 11.64
C GLU A 19 -16.49 -20.60 11.88
N GLU A 20 -16.98 -19.89 10.86
CA GLU A 20 -18.40 -19.52 10.79
C GLU A 20 -19.19 -20.82 10.67
N GLU A 21 -20.05 -21.10 11.66
CA GLU A 21 -20.94 -22.25 11.69
C GLU A 21 -21.63 -22.40 10.32
N GLU A 22 -21.32 -23.51 9.64
CA GLU A 22 -21.95 -23.93 8.38
C GLU A 22 -23.44 -24.19 8.62
N GLY A 23 -24.25 -23.17 8.31
CA GLY A 23 -25.67 -23.34 8.02
C GLY A 23 -25.84 -23.73 6.55
N ASP A 24 -26.32 -24.95 6.35
CA ASP A 24 -26.66 -25.61 5.09
C ASP A 24 -27.21 -24.70 3.96
N GLY A 25 -26.72 -24.97 2.75
CA GLY A 25 -27.51 -24.85 1.53
C GLY A 25 -27.71 -23.45 0.96
N LEU A 26 -27.01 -23.15 -0.14
CA LEU A 26 -27.37 -22.10 -1.12
C LEU A 26 -27.59 -20.70 -0.50
N GLY A 27 -26.67 -20.21 0.34
CA GLY A 27 -26.69 -18.86 0.88
C GLY A 27 -25.71 -17.95 0.13
N GLY A 28 -26.06 -16.78 -0.38
CA GLY A 28 -27.02 -15.85 0.20
C GLY A 28 -26.28 -14.53 0.32
N LEU A 29 -26.32 -13.76 -0.76
CA LEU A 29 -25.87 -12.38 -0.85
C LEU A 29 -26.51 -11.58 0.30
N LYS A 30 -25.80 -11.41 1.42
CA LYS A 30 -26.20 -10.45 2.46
C LYS A 30 -25.81 -9.06 1.98
N ILE A 31 -26.58 -8.51 1.05
CA ILE A 31 -26.61 -7.07 0.85
C ILE A 31 -27.29 -6.49 2.08
N LYS A 32 -26.51 -5.93 2.99
CA LYS A 32 -27.03 -4.98 3.97
C LYS A 32 -27.02 -3.62 3.29
N GLU A 33 -28.11 -3.33 2.58
CA GLU A 33 -28.36 -2.02 1.97
C GLU A 33 -28.60 -0.98 3.07
N GLU A 34 -27.62 -0.12 3.34
CA GLU A 34 -27.85 1.22 3.90
C GLU A 34 -26.90 2.22 3.22
N MET A 35 -27.43 2.83 2.15
CA MET A 35 -27.08 4.13 1.52
C MET A 35 -25.68 4.73 1.73
N GLY A 36 -24.87 4.64 0.67
CA GLY A 36 -23.67 5.43 0.43
C GLY A 36 -23.24 5.29 -1.04
N ASP A 37 -23.91 6.01 -1.94
CA ASP A 37 -23.72 6.00 -3.40
C ASP A 37 -22.40 6.69 -3.85
N PHE A 38 -21.30 6.42 -3.15
CA PHE A 38 -19.95 6.83 -3.53
C PHE A 38 -18.97 5.88 -2.82
N SER A 39 -17.98 5.32 -3.54
CA SER A 39 -16.96 4.36 -3.06
C SER A 39 -17.29 2.85 -3.06
N MET A 40 -17.81 2.30 -4.17
CA MET A 40 -17.74 0.83 -4.42
C MET A 40 -16.63 0.38 -5.39
N ARG A 41 -15.85 1.26 -6.04
CA ARG A 41 -14.74 0.85 -6.93
C ARG A 41 -13.34 1.09 -6.37
N GLU A 42 -13.17 2.10 -5.52
CA GLU A 42 -11.88 2.42 -4.87
C GLU A 42 -11.45 1.38 -3.85
N LEU A 43 -12.41 0.83 -3.10
CA LEU A 43 -12.14 -0.21 -2.11
C LEU A 43 -11.76 -1.54 -2.77
N ASP A 44 -12.35 -1.88 -3.92
CA ASP A 44 -12.10 -3.16 -4.58
C ASP A 44 -10.63 -3.31 -5.03
N ILE A 45 -10.03 -2.28 -5.65
CA ILE A 45 -8.64 -2.36 -6.12
C ILE A 45 -7.65 -2.50 -4.96
N ILE A 46 -7.86 -1.76 -3.86
CA ILE A 46 -7.00 -1.84 -2.68
C ILE A 46 -7.13 -3.22 -2.01
N ASN A 47 -8.34 -3.75 -1.92
CA ASN A 47 -8.60 -5.06 -1.31
C ASN A 47 -8.10 -6.23 -2.17
N LEU A 48 -8.06 -6.07 -3.50
CA LEU A 48 -7.55 -7.06 -4.46
C LEU A 48 -6.03 -6.97 -4.70
N SER A 49 -5.37 -5.92 -4.19
CA SER A 49 -3.92 -5.78 -4.31
C SER A 49 -3.20 -6.78 -3.41
N PRO A 50 -2.18 -7.49 -3.91
CA PRO A 50 -1.30 -8.30 -3.05
C PRO A 50 -0.40 -7.42 -2.16
N PHE A 51 -0.37 -6.10 -2.41
CA PHE A 51 0.42 -5.13 -1.66
C PHE A 51 -0.47 -4.34 -0.71
N LYS A 52 0.06 -4.04 0.48
CA LYS A 52 -0.61 -3.17 1.42
C LYS A 52 -0.37 -1.71 1.01
N TRP A 53 -1.43 -0.98 0.69
CA TRP A 53 -1.34 0.45 0.43
C TRP A 53 -1.43 1.23 1.75
N GLU A 54 -0.45 2.10 2.01
CA GLU A 54 -0.44 2.98 3.17
C GLU A 54 -0.81 4.39 2.74
N GLU A 55 -1.81 4.95 3.42
CA GLU A 55 -2.23 6.34 3.22
C GLU A 55 -1.39 7.29 4.09
N VAL A 56 -0.96 8.39 3.48
CA VAL A 56 -0.13 9.43 4.09
C VAL A 56 -0.81 10.78 3.86
N TRP A 57 -0.86 11.61 4.92
CA TRP A 57 -1.50 12.93 4.94
C TRP A 57 -2.96 12.90 4.46
N ASP A 58 -3.81 12.20 5.21
CA ASP A 58 -5.27 12.17 4.97
C ASP A 58 -5.64 11.77 3.53
N GLY A 59 -4.91 10.81 2.97
CA GLY A 59 -5.18 10.22 1.66
C GLY A 59 -4.62 11.01 0.48
N ILE A 60 -3.89 12.11 0.68
CA ILE A 60 -3.25 12.88 -0.40
C ILE A 60 -2.18 12.05 -1.12
N LEU A 61 -1.55 11.13 -0.39
CA LEU A 61 -0.52 10.22 -0.90
C LEU A 61 -0.86 8.79 -0.48
N LEU A 62 -0.90 7.88 -1.44
CA LEU A 62 -0.94 6.45 -1.23
C LEU A 62 0.39 5.86 -1.68
N VAL A 63 1.01 5.03 -0.85
CA VAL A 63 2.28 4.37 -1.18
C VAL A 63 2.18 2.88 -0.89
N ALA A 64 2.66 2.08 -1.84
CA ALA A 64 2.92 0.66 -1.65
C ALA A 64 4.37 0.35 -2.00
N ASN A 65 5.01 -0.42 -1.13
CA ASN A 65 6.36 -0.93 -1.32
C ASN A 65 6.34 -2.45 -1.52
N GLY A 66 7.00 -2.88 -2.59
CA GLY A 66 7.53 -4.22 -2.75
C GLY A 66 8.96 -4.33 -2.20
N PHE A 67 9.74 -5.22 -2.78
CA PHE A 67 11.16 -5.42 -2.52
C PHE A 67 12.02 -4.78 -3.62
N SER A 68 11.69 -5.08 -4.87
CA SER A 68 12.38 -4.52 -6.04
C SER A 68 11.64 -3.34 -6.66
N ALA A 69 10.33 -3.21 -6.41
CA ALA A 69 9.50 -2.14 -6.94
C ALA A 69 8.72 -1.41 -5.84
N TRP A 70 8.31 -0.19 -6.14
CA TRP A 70 7.38 0.60 -5.33
C TRP A 70 6.50 1.44 -6.25
N GLY A 71 5.32 1.78 -5.76
CA GLY A 71 4.35 2.62 -6.43
C GLY A 71 3.75 3.63 -5.47
N MET A 72 3.54 4.85 -5.95
CA MET A 72 2.80 5.86 -5.21
C MET A 72 1.79 6.58 -6.11
N THR A 73 0.66 6.88 -5.52
CA THR A 73 -0.42 7.66 -6.13
C THR A 73 -0.64 8.89 -5.28
N LEU A 74 -0.53 10.07 -5.89
CA LEU A 74 -0.59 11.32 -5.14
C LEU A 74 -1.39 12.39 -5.86
N TRP A 75 -1.99 13.28 -5.08
CA TRP A 75 -2.71 14.44 -5.58
C TRP A 75 -1.76 15.64 -5.75
N PHE A 76 -1.67 16.17 -6.96
CA PHE A 76 -0.85 17.33 -7.27
C PHE A 76 -1.48 18.14 -8.41
N GLY A 77 -1.46 19.47 -8.32
CA GLY A 77 -1.93 20.32 -9.44
C GLY A 77 -3.42 20.16 -9.82
N GLY A 78 -4.25 19.60 -8.94
CA GLY A 78 -5.67 19.36 -9.20
C GLY A 78 -5.98 18.06 -9.95
N GLU A 79 -5.03 17.13 -10.04
CA GLU A 79 -5.24 15.80 -10.61
C GLU A 79 -4.44 14.73 -9.83
N TRP A 80 -4.80 13.45 -10.01
CA TRP A 80 -4.01 12.35 -9.46
C TRP A 80 -2.87 11.99 -10.40
N HIS A 81 -1.74 11.62 -9.81
CA HIS A 81 -0.56 11.15 -10.52
C HIS A 81 -0.09 9.83 -9.93
N ALA A 82 0.28 8.89 -10.81
CA ALA A 82 0.98 7.67 -10.45
C ALA A 82 2.48 7.82 -10.76
N VAL A 83 3.30 7.71 -9.73
CA VAL A 83 4.76 7.69 -9.85
C VAL A 83 5.26 6.38 -9.27
N CYS A 84 6.07 5.67 -10.03
CA CYS A 84 6.56 4.36 -9.62
C CYS A 84 8.06 4.26 -9.82
N GLY A 85 8.70 3.37 -9.06
CA GLY A 85 10.12 3.10 -9.20
C GLY A 85 10.39 1.61 -9.09
N ALA A 86 11.46 1.17 -9.77
CA ALA A 86 11.96 -0.18 -9.63
C ALA A 86 13.49 -0.22 -9.72
N GLN A 87 14.09 -1.18 -9.03
CA GLN A 87 15.52 -1.41 -9.04
C GLN A 87 16.00 -1.69 -10.47
N GLY A 88 16.97 -0.91 -10.95
CA GLY A 88 17.49 -1.02 -12.33
C GLY A 88 16.71 -0.27 -13.40
N ILE A 89 15.50 0.23 -13.11
CA ILE A 89 14.66 0.97 -14.08
C ILE A 89 14.63 2.47 -13.77
N GLY A 90 14.77 2.84 -12.50
CA GLY A 90 14.66 4.23 -12.04
C GLY A 90 13.21 4.62 -11.73
N ILE A 91 12.97 5.92 -11.59
CA ILE A 91 11.66 6.51 -11.23
C ILE A 91 10.95 6.98 -12.50
N ARG A 92 9.67 6.65 -12.65
CA ARG A 92 8.85 7.02 -13.81
C ARG A 92 7.48 7.54 -13.41
N HIS A 93 6.98 8.51 -14.17
CA HIS A 93 5.57 8.89 -14.17
C HIS A 93 4.82 7.93 -15.09
N ILE A 94 3.80 7.25 -14.56
CA ILE A 94 3.09 6.18 -15.28
C ILE A 94 1.72 6.63 -15.75
N ALA A 95 1.00 7.36 -14.92
CA ALA A 95 -0.37 7.78 -15.21
C ALA A 95 -0.70 9.13 -14.57
N ARG A 96 -1.69 9.79 -15.16
CA ARG A 96 -2.36 10.98 -14.63
C ARG A 96 -3.87 10.87 -14.84
N GLY A 97 -4.66 11.52 -14.00
CA GLY A 97 -6.12 11.59 -14.14
C GLY A 97 -6.85 11.24 -12.85
N ASP A 98 -7.77 10.28 -12.91
CA ASP A 98 -8.55 9.84 -11.76
C ASP A 98 -7.71 9.01 -10.78
N LYS A 99 -8.09 9.06 -9.50
CA LYS A 99 -7.42 8.32 -8.40
C LYS A 99 -7.30 6.84 -8.74
N LEU A 100 -8.40 6.24 -9.18
CA LEU A 100 -8.51 4.83 -9.55
C LEU A 100 -7.54 4.42 -10.66
N ILE A 101 -7.46 5.23 -11.72
CA ILE A 101 -6.57 4.97 -12.85
C ILE A 101 -5.13 4.98 -12.39
N CYS A 102 -4.76 5.99 -11.59
CA CYS A 102 -3.42 6.13 -11.07
C CYS A 102 -3.05 5.00 -10.10
N LEU A 103 -3.98 4.62 -9.23
CA LEU A 103 -3.79 3.54 -8.27
C LEU A 103 -3.65 2.19 -8.97
N SER A 104 -4.54 1.88 -9.92
CA SER A 104 -4.47 0.65 -10.72
C SER A 104 -3.16 0.58 -11.51
N SER A 105 -2.77 1.68 -12.16
CA SER A 105 -1.52 1.73 -12.95
C SER A 105 -0.29 1.51 -12.07
N ALA A 106 -0.32 2.05 -10.84
CA ALA A 106 0.76 1.85 -9.89
C ALA A 106 0.79 0.42 -9.32
N ASP A 107 -0.37 -0.19 -9.06
CA ASP A 107 -0.47 -1.59 -8.65
C ASP A 107 0.11 -2.54 -9.71
N ASP A 108 -0.29 -2.35 -10.97
CA ASP A 108 0.20 -3.12 -12.11
C ASP A 108 1.72 -2.98 -12.29
N TRP A 109 2.26 -1.77 -12.06
CA TRP A 109 3.70 -1.54 -12.09
C TRP A 109 4.43 -2.42 -11.08
N ILE A 110 3.97 -2.43 -9.82
CA ILE A 110 4.61 -3.22 -8.77
C ILE A 110 4.49 -4.71 -9.11
N ARG A 111 3.32 -5.19 -9.55
CA ARG A 111 3.14 -6.60 -9.95
C ARG A 111 4.08 -7.03 -11.08
N THR A 112 4.33 -6.15 -12.05
CA THR A 112 5.17 -6.45 -13.21
C THR A 112 6.65 -6.48 -12.86
N HIS A 113 7.08 -5.69 -11.88
CA HIS A 113 8.49 -5.45 -11.55
C HIS A 113 8.93 -6.06 -10.20
N GLU A 114 8.03 -6.74 -9.49
CA GLU A 114 8.32 -7.48 -8.27
C GLU A 114 8.79 -8.90 -8.61
N SER A 115 9.82 -9.39 -7.92
CA SER A 115 10.25 -10.79 -8.06
C SER A 115 9.37 -11.73 -7.23
N ALA A 116 8.90 -12.82 -7.85
CA ALA A 116 8.04 -13.83 -7.22
C ALA A 116 8.63 -14.44 -5.93
N GLU A 117 9.96 -14.47 -5.81
CA GLU A 117 10.67 -15.07 -4.67
C GLU A 117 10.58 -14.22 -3.38
N THR A 118 10.28 -12.92 -3.47
CA THR A 118 10.36 -11.99 -2.32
C THR A 118 9.00 -11.51 -1.80
N ALA A 119 7.91 -11.94 -2.43
CA ALA A 119 6.53 -11.63 -2.04
C ALA A 119 6.15 -12.19 -0.66
N HIS A 120 6.94 -13.14 -0.13
CA HIS A 120 6.74 -13.73 1.20
C HIS A 120 7.45 -12.97 2.32
N LYS A 121 7.36 -11.62 2.35
CA LYS A 121 7.53 -10.93 3.64
C LYS A 121 6.48 -11.53 4.57
N SER A 122 6.92 -12.29 5.57
CA SER A 122 5.99 -12.92 6.51
C SER A 122 5.04 -11.84 7.01
N ARG A 123 3.73 -12.12 7.02
CA ARG A 123 2.70 -11.14 7.44
C ARG A 123 3.04 -10.52 8.80
N ARG A 124 3.76 -11.29 9.64
CA ARG A 124 4.42 -10.85 10.87
C ARG A 124 5.38 -9.68 10.68
N TRP A 125 6.31 -9.71 9.72
CA TRP A 125 7.27 -8.63 9.48
C TRP A 125 6.57 -7.28 9.20
N LEU A 126 5.45 -7.30 8.49
CA LEU A 126 4.67 -6.09 8.18
C LEU A 126 4.09 -5.43 9.44
N LYS A 127 3.76 -6.23 10.47
CA LYS A 127 3.15 -5.79 11.73
C LYS A 127 4.18 -5.43 12.81
N LEU A 128 5.44 -5.82 12.66
CA LEU A 128 6.48 -5.55 13.65
C LEU A 128 6.74 -4.03 13.80
N PRO A 129 7.29 -3.58 14.94
CA PRO A 129 7.66 -2.18 15.11
C PRO A 129 8.82 -1.76 14.17
N PRO A 130 8.97 -0.46 13.91
CA PRO A 130 10.02 0.09 13.07
C PRO A 130 11.40 -0.24 13.65
N THR A 131 12.40 -0.44 12.80
CA THR A 131 13.77 -0.66 13.25
C THR A 131 14.41 0.65 13.71
N ASP A 132 15.42 0.59 14.58
CA ASP A 132 16.10 1.80 15.07
C ASP A 132 16.69 2.64 13.92
N LYS A 133 17.19 2.00 12.87
CA LYS A 133 17.65 2.69 11.65
C LYS A 133 16.51 3.43 10.95
N GLN A 134 15.34 2.81 10.83
CA GLN A 134 14.17 3.48 10.22
C GLN A 134 13.75 4.70 11.04
N LEU A 135 13.74 4.58 12.37
CA LEU A 135 13.43 5.69 13.28
C LEU A 135 14.44 6.83 13.14
N GLN A 136 15.74 6.51 13.08
CA GLN A 136 16.80 7.49 12.87
C GLN A 136 16.60 8.25 11.54
N TYR A 137 16.33 7.54 10.44
CA TYR A 137 16.09 8.19 9.16
C TYR A 137 14.79 9.00 9.15
N LEU A 138 13.73 8.54 9.83
CA LEU A 138 12.49 9.30 9.96
C LEU A 138 12.61 10.48 10.93
N GLN A 139 13.66 10.51 11.77
CA GLN A 139 13.84 11.48 12.85
C GLN A 139 12.68 11.44 13.85
N LEU A 140 12.23 10.23 14.18
CA LEU A 140 11.14 9.99 15.12
C LEU A 140 11.67 9.30 16.38
N ASP A 141 11.30 9.81 17.55
CA ASP A 141 11.49 9.08 18.81
C ASP A 141 10.54 7.89 18.90
N ARG A 142 10.90 6.90 19.73
CA ARG A 142 10.06 5.70 19.96
C ARG A 142 8.66 6.04 20.44
N LEU A 143 8.49 7.12 21.21
CA LEU A 143 7.18 7.58 21.66
C LEU A 143 6.33 8.10 20.48
N HIS A 144 6.94 8.87 19.58
CA HIS A 144 6.28 9.39 18.38
C HIS A 144 6.04 8.30 17.32
N ALA A 145 6.79 7.19 17.38
CA ALA A 145 6.63 6.05 16.50
C ALA A 145 5.61 5.01 17.01
N MET A 146 4.93 5.27 18.12
CA MET A 146 3.85 4.39 18.60
C MET A 146 2.76 4.25 17.53
N GLY A 147 2.39 3.02 17.21
CA GLY A 147 1.40 2.71 16.17
C GLY A 147 1.93 2.72 14.73
N ILE A 148 3.18 3.14 14.51
CA ILE A 148 3.82 3.02 13.19
C ILE A 148 4.33 1.59 13.04
N THR A 149 3.87 0.88 12.00
CA THR A 149 4.42 -0.44 11.67
C THR A 149 5.73 -0.30 10.92
N ARG A 150 6.54 -1.35 10.90
CA ARG A 150 7.77 -1.43 10.10
C ARG A 150 7.52 -1.22 8.63
N TYR A 151 6.38 -1.72 8.13
CA TYR A 151 5.97 -1.51 6.75
C TYR A 151 5.64 -0.05 6.46
N ARG A 152 4.82 0.57 7.33
CA ARG A 152 4.49 2.00 7.21
C ARG A 152 5.73 2.87 7.28
N ALA A 153 6.65 2.59 8.20
CA ALA A 153 7.94 3.26 8.26
C ALA A 153 8.74 3.12 6.96
N SER A 154 8.73 1.93 6.34
CA SER A 154 9.36 1.73 5.03
C SER A 154 8.70 2.58 3.93
N CYS A 155 7.37 2.70 3.91
CA CYS A 155 6.64 3.51 2.92
C CYS A 155 6.96 5.00 3.08
N LEU A 156 6.97 5.49 4.32
CA LEU A 156 7.37 6.88 4.62
C LEU A 156 8.82 7.15 4.19
N LEU A 157 9.73 6.19 4.37
CA LEU A 157 11.10 6.33 3.90
C LEU A 157 11.20 6.33 2.37
N THR A 158 10.41 5.51 1.67
CA THR A 158 10.33 5.55 0.21
C THR A 158 9.93 6.94 -0.28
N TRP A 159 8.92 7.56 0.34
CA TRP A 159 8.61 8.96 0.04
C TRP A 159 9.82 9.87 0.33
N LYS A 160 10.36 9.83 1.56
CA LYS A 160 11.42 10.72 2.01
C LYS A 160 12.66 10.69 1.10
N PHE A 161 13.07 9.52 0.62
CA PHE A 161 14.25 9.39 -0.24
C PHE A 161 13.98 9.82 -1.69
N ASN A 162 12.74 9.71 -2.16
CA ASN A 162 12.38 9.99 -3.55
C ASN A 162 11.69 11.34 -3.76
N GLU A 163 11.35 12.06 -2.68
CA GLU A 163 10.57 13.30 -2.69
C GLU A 163 11.04 14.31 -3.74
N ARG A 164 12.35 14.62 -3.77
CA ARG A 164 12.89 15.61 -4.73
C ARG A 164 12.71 15.19 -6.19
N HIS A 165 12.92 13.91 -6.50
CA HIS A 165 12.75 13.39 -7.86
C HIS A 165 11.27 13.37 -8.24
N VAL A 166 10.41 12.92 -7.32
CA VAL A 166 8.95 12.91 -7.50
C VAL A 166 8.43 14.32 -7.77
N GLN A 167 8.82 15.31 -6.94
CA GLN A 167 8.47 16.71 -7.15
C GLN A 167 8.92 17.23 -8.53
N THR A 168 10.14 16.91 -8.95
CA THR A 168 10.66 17.32 -10.26
C THR A 168 9.81 16.75 -11.40
N ILE A 169 9.48 15.45 -11.32
CA ILE A 169 8.65 14.76 -12.31
C ILE A 169 7.24 15.37 -12.36
N LEU A 170 6.63 15.64 -11.21
CA LEU A 170 5.29 16.24 -11.13
C LEU A 170 5.27 17.66 -11.69
N MET A 171 6.28 18.47 -11.38
CA MET A 171 6.41 19.81 -11.94
C MET A 171 6.59 19.78 -13.46
N GLN A 172 7.31 18.78 -14.00
CA GLN A 172 7.44 18.59 -15.45
C GLN A 172 6.10 18.19 -16.07
N ALA A 173 5.41 17.19 -15.52
CA ALA A 173 4.10 16.76 -15.98
C ALA A 173 3.04 17.89 -15.93
N ALA A 174 3.09 18.74 -14.91
CA ALA A 174 2.21 19.91 -14.80
C ALA A 174 2.52 20.98 -15.87
N LYS A 175 3.79 21.19 -16.24
CA LYS A 175 4.17 22.10 -17.33
C LYS A 175 3.69 21.59 -18.68
N GLU A 176 3.80 20.30 -18.95
CA GLU A 176 3.31 19.67 -20.18
C GLU A 176 1.80 19.79 -20.36
N ARG A 177 1.03 19.98 -19.29
CA ARG A 177 -0.41 20.28 -19.36
C ARG A 177 -0.71 21.74 -19.70
N ALA A 178 0.17 22.65 -19.28
CA ALA A 178 -0.02 24.08 -19.48
C ALA A 178 0.43 24.58 -20.86
N ALA A 179 1.22 23.78 -21.58
CA ALA A 179 1.70 24.02 -22.94
C ALA A 179 0.71 23.49 -23.98
#